data_AF-A0A4Y9ZD02-F1
#
_entry.id   AF-A0A4Y9ZD02-F1
#
_cell.length_a   1.000
_cell.length_b   1.000
_cell.length_c   1.000
_cell.angle_alpha   90.00
_cell.angle_beta   90.00
_cell.angle_gamma   90.00
#
_symmetry.space_group_name_H-M   'P 1'
#
loop_
_entity.id
_entity.type
_entity.pdbx_description
1 polymer ?
#
loop_
_entity_poly.entity_id
_entity_poly.type
_entity_poly.pdbx_seq_one_letter_code
_entity_poly.pdbx_strand_id
1 'polypeptide(L)'
;MALSKASEWHALAKYDFAQHVLRNSGTYFPSLSEMKENEKVPDTLSGVKKRINQLENQHTSDLENLFKYQGQLYMDDALHRYEQYDEVFPAGGTQQPADAFTEARERVMEDSRRDLSREFEDHVEELRMAHLHATQPLLKRRKELEAREEAERKRRDAQFPKSVDEYHTIRNKDIQVRVARYLSADKGQQEKIMSEFGWAWRQVQPLLDTYNSNAEFKNEVHKILKDVEARDPRRRPNSMQLG
;
A
#
# COMPACT_ATOMS: atom_id res chain seq x y z
N MET A 1 25.36 -44.96 1.53
CA MET A 1 24.52 -44.54 0.40
C MET A 1 25.20 -43.33 -0.21
N ALA A 2 25.81 -43.46 -1.38
CA ALA A 2 26.44 -42.33 -2.07
C ALA A 2 25.34 -41.52 -2.78
N LEU A 3 25.27 -40.21 -2.51
CA LEU A 3 24.43 -39.30 -3.28
C LEU A 3 24.92 -39.33 -4.74
N SER A 4 23.99 -39.26 -5.70
CA SER A 4 24.40 -39.14 -7.10
C SER A 4 25.06 -37.78 -7.31
N LYS A 5 26.05 -37.70 -8.22
CA LYS A 5 26.77 -36.44 -8.52
C LYS A 5 25.83 -35.27 -8.83
N ALA A 6 24.68 -35.54 -9.48
CA ALA A 6 23.67 -34.53 -9.77
C ALA A 6 23.06 -33.91 -8.49
N SER A 7 22.88 -34.70 -7.43
CA SER A 7 22.40 -34.19 -6.15
C SER A 7 23.42 -33.33 -5.41
N GLU A 8 24.72 -33.55 -5.64
CA GLU A 8 25.79 -32.76 -5.02
C GLU A 8 25.90 -31.38 -5.69
N TRP A 9 25.81 -31.31 -7.02
CA TRP A 9 25.82 -30.05 -7.76
C TRP A 9 24.67 -29.13 -7.39
N HIS A 10 23.45 -29.68 -7.31
CA HIS A 10 22.28 -28.91 -6.90
C HIS A 10 22.37 -28.44 -5.44
N ALA A 11 23.01 -29.21 -4.55
CA ALA A 11 23.27 -28.78 -3.18
C ALA A 11 24.26 -27.60 -3.11
N LEU A 12 25.30 -27.62 -3.95
CA LEU A 12 26.25 -26.51 -4.08
C LEU A 12 25.58 -25.24 -4.63
N ALA A 13 24.79 -25.36 -5.70
CA ALA A 13 24.06 -24.21 -6.26
C ALA A 13 23.15 -23.55 -5.23
N LYS A 14 22.43 -24.36 -4.43
CA LYS A 14 21.60 -23.87 -3.32
C LYS A 14 22.42 -23.20 -2.22
N TYR A 15 23.59 -23.75 -1.90
CA TYR A 15 24.49 -23.15 -0.91
C TYR A 15 25.01 -21.79 -1.37
N ASP A 16 25.45 -21.68 -2.63
CA ASP A 16 25.96 -20.44 -3.20
C ASP A 16 24.86 -19.37 -3.28
N PHE A 17 23.64 -19.76 -3.68
CA PHE A 17 22.48 -18.87 -3.64
C PHE A 17 22.16 -18.42 -2.21
N ALA A 18 22.15 -19.33 -1.24
CA ALA A 18 21.93 -18.98 0.16
C ALA A 18 22.99 -18.00 0.69
N GLN A 19 24.26 -18.18 0.32
CA GLN A 19 25.31 -17.21 0.64
C GLN A 19 25.07 -15.85 -0.01
N HIS A 20 24.64 -15.82 -1.26
CA HIS A 20 24.29 -14.58 -1.96
C HIS A 20 23.17 -13.85 -1.22
N VAL A 21 22.09 -14.54 -0.88
CA VAL A 21 20.95 -14.00 -0.14
C VAL A 21 21.41 -13.47 1.22
N LEU A 22 22.25 -14.20 1.96
CA LEU A 22 22.76 -13.73 3.26
C LEU A 22 23.65 -12.49 3.14
N ARG A 23 24.42 -12.35 2.07
CA ARG A 23 25.30 -11.19 1.85
C ARG A 23 24.53 -9.95 1.40
N ASN A 24 23.53 -10.11 0.55
CA ASN A 24 22.85 -8.99 -0.12
C ASN A 24 21.46 -8.67 0.43
N SER A 25 20.77 -9.68 0.94
CA SER A 25 19.42 -9.58 1.53
C SER A 25 19.40 -9.97 3.01
N GLY A 26 20.57 -10.26 3.61
CA GLY A 26 20.72 -10.49 5.04
C GLY A 26 20.29 -9.25 5.82
N THR A 27 19.03 -9.25 6.26
CA THR A 27 18.52 -8.16 7.07
C THR A 27 19.06 -8.25 8.48
N TYR A 28 19.36 -7.08 9.04
CA TYR A 28 19.70 -6.94 10.44
C TYR A 28 18.61 -7.59 11.30
N PHE A 29 18.99 -8.62 12.07
CA PHE A 29 18.11 -9.20 13.06
C PHE A 29 18.15 -8.30 14.30
N PRO A 30 17.06 -7.61 14.64
CA PRO A 30 17.06 -6.67 15.76
C PRO A 30 17.32 -7.40 17.07
N SER A 31 18.08 -6.75 17.95
CA SER A 31 18.27 -7.21 19.31
C SER A 31 16.94 -7.20 20.07
N LEU A 32 16.85 -8.01 21.13
CA LEU A 32 15.65 -8.08 21.98
C LEU A 32 15.24 -6.71 22.56
N SER A 33 16.22 -5.85 22.83
CA SER A 33 15.99 -4.48 23.29
C SER A 33 15.29 -3.63 22.23
N GLU A 34 15.76 -3.70 20.98
CA GLU A 34 15.16 -2.97 19.85
C GLU A 34 13.78 -3.53 19.47
N MET A 35 13.57 -4.83 19.58
CA MET A 35 12.24 -5.43 19.38
C MET A 35 11.22 -4.87 20.38
N LYS A 36 11.59 -4.77 21.66
CA LYS A 36 10.75 -4.19 22.71
C LYS A 36 10.52 -2.70 22.53
N GLU A 37 11.47 -1.99 21.94
CA GLU A 37 11.32 -0.57 21.64
C GLU A 37 10.41 -0.34 20.43
N ASN A 38 10.51 -1.19 19.41
CA ASN A 38 9.64 -1.19 18.25
C ASN A 38 8.17 -1.52 18.60
N GLU A 39 7.94 -2.36 19.62
CA GLU A 39 6.59 -2.64 20.13
C GLU A 39 5.93 -1.42 20.79
N LYS A 40 6.74 -0.47 21.30
CA LYS A 40 6.25 0.78 21.89
C LYS A 40 5.89 1.84 20.85
N VAL A 41 6.25 1.66 19.57
CA VAL A 41 5.92 2.62 18.53
C VAL A 41 4.40 2.63 18.36
N PRO A 42 3.73 3.79 18.55
CA PRO A 42 2.28 3.85 18.46
C PRO A 42 1.83 3.44 17.05
N ASP A 43 0.89 2.50 17.03
CA ASP A 43 0.30 1.94 15.81
C ASP A 43 -0.60 2.99 15.15
N THR A 44 0.05 3.88 14.40
CA THR A 44 -0.55 5.02 13.71
C THR A 44 -0.67 4.74 12.22
N LEU A 45 -1.66 5.35 11.57
CA LEU A 45 -1.88 5.19 10.13
C LEU A 45 -0.62 5.58 9.31
N SER A 46 0.07 6.64 9.74
CA SER A 46 1.33 7.07 9.13
C SER A 46 2.44 6.03 9.30
N GLY A 47 2.57 5.43 10.49
CA GLY A 47 3.55 4.38 10.77
C GLY A 47 3.32 3.14 9.89
N VAL A 48 2.07 2.67 9.79
CA VAL A 48 1.72 1.52 8.94
C VAL A 48 2.01 1.81 7.46
N LYS A 49 1.65 3.01 6.96
CA LYS A 49 1.97 3.42 5.58
C LYS A 49 3.48 3.45 5.32
N LYS A 50 4.26 3.99 6.27
CA LYS A 50 5.72 4.00 6.17
C LYS A 50 6.29 2.59 6.09
N ARG A 51 5.77 1.66 6.91
CA ARG A 51 6.24 0.27 6.92
C ARG A 51 5.89 -0.50 5.65
N ILE A 52 4.71 -0.26 5.08
CA ILE A 52 4.33 -0.78 3.75
C ILE A 52 5.31 -0.30 2.69
N ASN A 53 5.56 1.01 2.63
CA ASN A 53 6.52 1.56 1.66
C ASN A 53 7.94 1.01 1.85
N GLN A 54 8.36 0.79 3.10
CA GLN A 54 9.66 0.17 3.39
C GLN A 54 9.73 -1.26 2.85
N LEU A 55 8.68 -2.07 3.05
CA LEU A 55 8.61 -3.43 2.50
C LEU A 55 8.54 -3.46 0.98
N GLU A 56 7.82 -2.52 0.36
CA GLU A 56 7.75 -2.39 -1.10
C GLU A 56 9.14 -2.05 -1.67
N ASN A 57 9.83 -1.06 -1.09
CA ASN A 57 11.18 -0.70 -1.50
C ASN A 57 12.18 -1.84 -1.29
N GLN A 58 12.05 -2.55 -0.16
CA GLN A 58 12.88 -3.72 0.12
C GLN A 58 12.65 -4.82 -0.92
N HIS A 59 11.39 -5.12 -1.24
CA HIS A 59 11.04 -6.10 -2.26
C HIS A 59 11.59 -5.73 -3.64
N THR A 60 11.50 -4.45 -4.04
CA THR A 60 12.12 -3.98 -5.29
C THR A 60 13.64 -4.18 -5.26
N SER A 61 14.31 -3.82 -4.17
CA SER A 61 15.75 -4.03 -4.02
C SER A 61 16.14 -5.51 -4.07
N ASP A 62 15.37 -6.38 -3.42
CA ASP A 62 15.62 -7.83 -3.41
C ASP A 62 15.45 -8.42 -4.81
N LEU A 63 14.43 -8.01 -5.56
CA LEU A 63 14.27 -8.39 -6.96
C LEU A 63 15.44 -7.91 -7.82
N GLU A 64 15.83 -6.64 -7.72
CA GLU A 64 16.98 -6.11 -8.46
C GLU A 64 18.27 -6.89 -8.19
N ASN A 65 18.51 -7.27 -6.93
CA ASN A 65 19.66 -8.08 -6.55
C ASN A 65 19.57 -9.50 -7.15
N LEU A 66 18.39 -10.12 -7.11
CA LEU A 66 18.16 -11.43 -7.73
C LEU A 66 18.38 -11.38 -9.25
N PHE A 67 17.89 -10.35 -9.93
CA PHE A 67 18.12 -10.17 -11.37
C PHE A 67 19.61 -9.99 -11.70
N LYS A 68 20.34 -9.22 -10.88
CA LYS A 68 21.80 -9.08 -11.04
C LYS A 68 22.53 -10.40 -10.85
N TYR A 69 22.16 -11.17 -9.83
CA TYR A 69 22.71 -12.50 -9.57
C TYR A 69 22.47 -13.46 -10.74
N GLN A 70 21.23 -13.51 -11.24
CA GLN A 70 20.90 -14.33 -12.40
C GLN A 70 21.67 -13.91 -13.65
N GLY A 71 21.85 -12.60 -13.84
CA GLY A 71 22.68 -12.07 -14.92
C GLY A 71 24.14 -12.54 -14.83
N GLN A 72 24.71 -12.60 -13.62
CA GLN A 72 26.06 -13.12 -13.40
C GLN A 72 26.13 -14.61 -13.71
N LEU A 73 25.21 -15.42 -13.18
CA LEU A 73 25.16 -16.86 -13.46
C LEU A 73 25.04 -17.15 -14.96
N TYR A 74 24.21 -16.40 -15.67
CA TYR A 74 24.06 -16.54 -17.12
C TYR A 74 25.34 -16.23 -17.87
N MET A 75 26.08 -15.18 -17.46
CA MET A 75 27.35 -14.81 -18.08
C MET A 75 28.44 -15.83 -17.78
N ASP A 76 28.53 -16.34 -16.56
CA ASP A 76 29.49 -17.39 -16.18
C ASP A 76 29.22 -18.68 -16.96
N ASP A 77 27.95 -19.09 -17.07
CA ASP A 77 27.52 -20.22 -17.90
C ASP A 77 27.83 -19.98 -19.40
N ALA A 78 27.69 -18.74 -19.89
CA ALA A 78 28.08 -18.40 -21.27
C ALA A 78 29.59 -18.45 -21.51
N LEU A 79 30.41 -18.02 -20.54
CA LEU A 79 31.86 -18.07 -20.61
C LEU A 79 32.37 -19.52 -20.55
N HIS A 80 31.87 -20.32 -19.60
CA HIS A 80 32.20 -21.74 -19.54
C HIS A 80 31.85 -22.47 -20.85
N ARG A 81 30.72 -22.11 -21.48
CA ARG A 81 30.40 -22.63 -22.82
C ARG A 81 31.44 -22.21 -23.85
N TYR A 82 31.83 -20.94 -23.90
CA TYR A 82 32.80 -20.44 -24.87
C TYR A 82 34.15 -21.15 -24.74
N GLU A 83 34.67 -21.29 -23.51
CA GLU A 83 35.95 -21.95 -23.22
C GLU A 83 35.95 -23.43 -23.64
N GLN A 84 34.79 -24.11 -23.59
CA GLN A 84 34.66 -25.49 -24.08
C GLN A 84 34.84 -25.64 -25.60
N TYR A 85 34.80 -24.57 -26.40
CA TYR A 85 35.07 -24.63 -27.84
C TYR A 85 36.55 -24.42 -28.17
N ASP A 86 37.33 -23.79 -27.29
CA ASP A 86 38.70 -23.35 -27.59
C ASP A 86 39.75 -24.48 -27.50
N GLU A 87 39.42 -25.60 -26.86
CA GLU A 87 40.34 -26.74 -26.68
C GLU A 87 40.43 -27.72 -27.87
N VAL A 88 39.70 -27.51 -28.97
CA VAL A 88 39.64 -28.47 -30.09
C VAL A 88 40.17 -27.88 -31.40
N PHE A 89 41.47 -27.61 -31.46
CA PHE A 89 42.22 -27.60 -32.72
C PHE A 89 42.97 -28.93 -32.87
N PRO A 90 42.41 -29.95 -33.57
CA PRO A 90 43.16 -31.15 -33.86
C PRO A 90 44.22 -30.82 -34.91
N ALA A 91 45.44 -30.61 -34.45
CA ALA A 91 46.63 -30.69 -35.28
C ALA A 91 46.79 -32.16 -35.75
N GLY A 92 46.06 -32.55 -36.79
CA GLY A 92 46.22 -33.83 -37.47
C GLY A 92 45.07 -34.81 -37.28
N GLY A 93 44.13 -34.77 -38.23
CA GLY A 93 43.50 -35.95 -38.84
C GLY A 93 42.92 -37.03 -37.93
N THR A 94 41.62 -36.96 -37.66
CA THR A 94 40.64 -38.03 -37.94
C THR A 94 39.24 -37.48 -37.64
N GLN A 95 38.37 -37.46 -38.66
CA GLN A 95 36.96 -37.11 -38.50
C GLN A 95 36.27 -38.23 -37.70
N GLN A 96 36.26 -38.12 -36.38
CA GLN A 96 35.18 -38.74 -35.59
C GLN A 96 33.84 -38.15 -36.06
N PRO A 97 32.72 -38.90 -36.03
CA PRO A 97 31.43 -38.39 -36.47
C PRO A 97 31.04 -37.22 -35.57
N ALA A 98 31.29 -36.01 -36.06
CA ALA A 98 31.18 -34.76 -35.31
C ALA A 98 29.75 -34.55 -34.78
N ASP A 99 28.76 -35.19 -35.39
CA ASP A 99 27.35 -34.90 -35.17
C ASP A 99 26.84 -35.41 -33.81
N ALA A 100 27.15 -36.65 -33.41
CA ALA A 100 26.58 -37.24 -32.19
C ALA A 100 27.17 -36.63 -30.90
N PHE A 101 28.46 -36.30 -30.89
CA PHE A 101 29.10 -35.63 -29.75
C PHE A 101 28.67 -34.16 -29.64
N THR A 102 28.58 -33.46 -30.78
CA THR A 102 28.11 -32.07 -30.82
C THR A 102 26.65 -31.98 -30.38
N GLU A 103 25.78 -32.87 -30.86
CA GLU A 103 24.36 -32.92 -30.46
C GLU A 103 24.18 -33.28 -28.98
N ALA A 104 24.94 -34.26 -28.46
CA ALA A 104 24.89 -34.59 -27.04
C ALA A 104 25.34 -33.41 -26.16
N ARG A 105 26.36 -32.67 -26.59
CA ARG A 105 26.83 -31.46 -25.89
C ARG A 105 25.80 -30.34 -25.93
N GLU A 106 25.19 -30.08 -27.08
CA GLU A 106 24.14 -29.06 -27.21
C GLU A 106 22.93 -29.37 -26.32
N ARG A 107 22.53 -30.65 -26.22
CA ARG A 107 21.46 -31.07 -25.29
C ARG A 107 21.81 -30.78 -23.84
N VAL A 108 23.04 -31.11 -23.39
CA VAL A 108 23.49 -30.81 -22.02
C VAL A 108 23.49 -29.30 -21.76
N MET A 109 23.90 -28.48 -22.74
CA MET A 109 23.86 -27.03 -22.61
C MET A 109 22.43 -26.48 -22.56
N GLU A 110 21.52 -27.04 -23.34
CA GLU A 110 20.11 -26.63 -23.34
C GLU A 110 19.42 -27.01 -22.02
N ASP A 111 19.70 -28.19 -21.49
CA ASP A 111 19.20 -28.62 -20.19
C ASP A 111 19.71 -27.71 -19.07
N SER A 112 21.01 -27.35 -19.07
CA SER A 112 21.58 -26.37 -18.13
C SER A 112 20.83 -25.02 -18.17
N ARG A 113 20.53 -24.51 -19.37
CA ARG A 113 19.76 -23.25 -19.52
C ARG A 113 18.36 -23.36 -18.96
N ARG A 114 17.69 -24.49 -19.21
CA ARG A 114 16.33 -24.73 -18.72
C ARG A 114 16.32 -24.81 -17.20
N ASP A 115 17.31 -25.45 -16.60
CA ASP A 115 17.42 -25.59 -15.15
C ASP A 115 17.69 -24.22 -14.50
N LEU A 116 18.65 -23.43 -15.02
CA LEU A 116 18.90 -22.06 -14.55
C LEU A 116 17.67 -21.15 -14.66
N SER A 117 16.88 -21.30 -15.73
CA SER A 117 15.63 -20.54 -15.91
C SER A 117 14.57 -20.93 -14.89
N ARG A 118 14.41 -22.24 -14.64
CA ARG A 118 13.44 -22.76 -13.66
C ARG A 118 13.77 -22.33 -12.24
N GLU A 119 15.03 -22.48 -11.82
CA GLU A 119 15.45 -22.04 -10.48
C GLU A 119 15.23 -20.55 -10.28
N PHE A 120 15.50 -19.74 -11.31
CA PHE A 120 15.22 -18.31 -11.27
C PHE A 120 13.72 -18.00 -11.12
N GLU A 121 12.87 -18.67 -11.88
CA GLU A 121 11.42 -18.53 -11.77
C GLU A 121 10.94 -18.89 -10.35
N ASP A 122 11.41 -20.01 -9.80
CA ASP A 122 11.10 -20.45 -8.44
C ASP A 122 11.51 -19.40 -7.40
N HIS A 123 12.72 -18.83 -7.50
CA HIS A 123 13.20 -17.78 -6.58
C HIS A 123 12.38 -16.49 -6.70
N VAL A 124 11.96 -16.10 -7.90
CA VAL A 124 11.10 -14.93 -8.11
C VAL A 124 9.73 -15.16 -7.47
N GLU A 125 9.15 -16.35 -7.64
CA GLU A 125 7.88 -16.70 -7.02
C GLU A 125 7.98 -16.70 -5.49
N GLU A 126 9.03 -17.29 -4.92
CA GLU A 126 9.26 -17.32 -3.48
C GLU A 126 9.35 -15.91 -2.89
N LEU A 127 10.12 -15.01 -3.52
CA LEU A 127 10.22 -13.60 -3.09
C LEU A 127 8.88 -12.87 -3.16
N ARG A 128 8.09 -13.10 -4.22
CA ARG A 128 6.75 -12.50 -4.37
C ARG A 128 5.80 -12.99 -3.29
N MET A 129 5.82 -14.29 -3.01
CA MET A 129 4.99 -14.90 -1.97
C MET A 129 5.37 -14.39 -0.59
N ALA A 130 6.68 -14.32 -0.28
CA ALA A 130 7.18 -13.77 0.98
C ALA A 130 6.74 -12.30 1.16
N HIS A 131 6.89 -11.47 0.13
CA HIS A 131 6.43 -10.07 0.15
C HIS A 131 4.91 -9.98 0.37
N LEU A 132 4.11 -10.79 -0.34
CA LEU A 132 2.66 -10.81 -0.17
C LEU A 132 2.27 -11.17 1.28
N HIS A 133 2.88 -12.21 1.84
CA HIS A 133 2.63 -12.65 3.21
C HIS A 133 3.01 -11.58 4.24
N ALA A 134 4.10 -10.84 4.02
CA ALA A 134 4.51 -9.75 4.89
C ALA A 134 3.59 -8.52 4.78
N THR A 135 3.13 -8.18 3.58
CA THR A 135 2.37 -6.95 3.31
C THR A 135 0.88 -7.09 3.62
N GLN A 136 0.29 -8.29 3.45
CA GLN A 136 -1.13 -8.56 3.72
C GLN A 136 -1.62 -8.11 5.12
N PRO A 137 -0.97 -8.48 6.24
CA PRO A 137 -1.43 -8.05 7.56
C PRO A 137 -1.37 -6.53 7.74
N LEU A 138 -0.37 -5.85 7.15
CA LEU A 138 -0.24 -4.40 7.21
C LEU A 138 -1.33 -3.69 6.42
N LEU A 139 -1.70 -4.20 5.25
CA LEU A 139 -2.83 -3.66 4.47
C LEU A 139 -4.15 -3.79 5.21
N LYS A 140 -4.39 -4.96 5.82
CA LYS A 140 -5.56 -5.15 6.68
C LYS A 140 -5.56 -4.14 7.82
N ARG A 141 -4.41 -3.96 8.49
CA ARG A 141 -4.28 -3.02 9.60
C ARG A 141 -4.51 -1.57 9.18
N ARG A 142 -3.96 -1.16 8.03
CA ARG A 142 -4.20 0.17 7.44
C ARG A 142 -5.69 0.44 7.27
N LYS A 143 -6.42 -0.52 6.69
CA LYS A 143 -7.86 -0.41 6.46
C LYS A 143 -8.64 -0.29 7.77
N GLU A 144 -8.25 -1.03 8.81
CA GLU A 144 -8.86 -0.94 10.14
C GLU A 144 -8.66 0.45 10.77
N LEU A 145 -7.44 1.00 10.69
CA LEU A 145 -7.13 2.33 11.21
C LEU A 145 -7.88 3.42 10.43
N GLU A 146 -7.93 3.33 9.10
CA GLU A 146 -8.70 4.26 8.25
C GLU A 146 -10.19 4.21 8.59
N ALA A 147 -10.76 3.02 8.78
CA ALA A 147 -12.15 2.87 9.18
C ALA A 147 -12.42 3.45 10.58
N ARG A 148 -11.47 3.33 11.51
CA ARG A 148 -11.57 3.89 12.85
C ARG A 148 -11.53 5.42 12.83
N GLU A 149 -10.55 6.01 12.14
CA GLU A 149 -10.44 7.47 11.98
C GLU A 149 -11.69 8.05 11.30
N GLU A 150 -12.19 7.37 10.27
CA GLU A 150 -13.42 7.75 9.57
C GLU A 150 -14.64 7.66 10.50
N ALA A 151 -14.77 6.60 11.30
CA ALA A 151 -15.86 6.46 12.25
C ALA A 151 -15.80 7.53 13.35
N GLU A 152 -14.61 7.87 13.85
CA GLU A 152 -14.40 8.95 14.81
C GLU A 152 -14.70 10.33 14.20
N ARG A 153 -14.33 10.54 12.93
CA ARG A 153 -14.71 11.74 12.19
C ARG A 153 -16.23 11.83 12.04
N LYS A 154 -16.88 10.78 11.55
CA LYS A 154 -18.35 10.73 11.43
C LYS A 154 -19.05 10.94 12.77
N ARG A 155 -18.52 10.40 13.87
CA ARG A 155 -19.06 10.62 15.22
C ARG A 155 -18.95 12.08 15.64
N ARG A 156 -17.79 12.72 15.42
CA ARG A 156 -17.62 14.16 15.70
C ARG A 156 -18.53 15.00 14.82
N ASP A 157 -18.63 14.66 13.54
CA ASP A 157 -19.44 15.41 12.58
C ASP A 157 -20.95 15.21 12.79
N ALA A 158 -21.36 14.12 13.43
CA ALA A 158 -22.73 13.85 13.82
C ALA A 158 -23.10 14.52 15.16
N GLN A 159 -22.15 15.01 15.95
CA GLN A 159 -22.46 15.68 17.20
C GLN A 159 -22.99 17.09 16.96
N PHE A 160 -24.10 17.42 17.61
CA PHE A 160 -24.66 18.76 17.59
C PHE A 160 -23.89 19.66 18.58
N PRO A 161 -23.47 20.87 18.17
CA PRO A 161 -22.73 21.80 19.04
C PRO A 161 -23.60 22.25 20.22
N LYS A 162 -23.03 22.21 21.44
CA LYS A 162 -23.73 22.54 22.68
C LYS A 162 -23.74 24.04 22.97
N SER A 163 -22.80 24.80 22.40
CA SER A 163 -22.65 26.24 22.59
C SER A 163 -22.34 26.97 21.28
N VAL A 164 -22.48 28.29 21.32
CA VAL A 164 -22.13 29.19 20.19
C VAL A 164 -20.62 29.11 19.90
N ASP A 165 -19.78 29.06 20.93
CA ASP A 165 -18.33 28.92 20.77
C ASP A 165 -17.96 27.60 20.08
N GLU A 166 -18.66 26.51 20.44
CA GLU A 166 -18.46 25.21 19.80
C GLU A 166 -18.88 25.27 18.33
N TYR A 167 -19.99 25.95 18.01
CA TYR A 167 -20.43 26.18 16.63
C TYR A 167 -19.41 26.98 15.81
N HIS A 168 -18.80 28.03 16.37
CA HIS A 168 -17.74 28.81 15.71
C HIS A 168 -16.44 28.02 15.52
N THR A 169 -16.17 27.07 16.41
CA THR A 169 -14.98 26.20 16.34
C THR A 169 -15.08 25.14 15.23
N ILE A 170 -16.28 24.88 14.70
CA ILE A 170 -16.50 23.91 13.62
C ILE A 170 -15.78 24.37 12.34
N ARG A 171 -14.75 23.63 11.93
CA ARG A 171 -14.00 23.90 10.68
C ARG A 171 -14.78 23.51 9.41
N ASN A 172 -15.67 22.52 9.52
CA ASN A 172 -16.43 22.01 8.38
C ASN A 172 -17.68 22.85 8.14
N LYS A 173 -17.67 23.62 7.04
CA LYS A 173 -18.78 24.52 6.66
C LYS A 173 -20.09 23.78 6.45
N ASP A 174 -20.06 22.54 5.95
CA ASP A 174 -21.30 21.78 5.70
C ASP A 174 -22.03 21.46 7.01
N ILE A 175 -21.27 21.21 8.08
CA ILE A 175 -21.83 20.98 9.42
C ILE A 175 -22.42 22.27 9.98
N GLN A 176 -21.70 23.39 9.85
CA GLN A 176 -22.22 24.71 10.25
C GLN A 176 -23.53 25.03 9.52
N VAL A 177 -23.58 24.80 8.21
CA VAL A 177 -24.78 25.04 7.39
C VAL A 177 -25.91 24.10 7.78
N ARG A 178 -25.62 22.83 8.10
CA ARG A 178 -26.63 21.88 8.58
C ARG A 178 -27.23 22.31 9.92
N VAL A 179 -26.39 22.72 10.87
CA VAL A 179 -26.83 23.25 12.16
C VAL A 179 -27.62 24.55 11.97
N ALA A 180 -27.15 25.45 11.10
CA ALA A 180 -27.83 26.69 10.74
C ALA A 180 -29.22 26.43 10.16
N ARG A 181 -29.33 25.48 9.21
CA ARG A 181 -30.62 25.05 8.63
C ARG A 181 -31.56 24.52 9.69
N TYR A 182 -31.06 23.75 10.64
CA TYR A 182 -31.86 23.28 11.76
C TYR A 182 -32.38 24.45 12.62
N LEU A 183 -31.50 25.38 13.00
CA LEU A 183 -31.87 26.53 13.84
C LEU A 183 -32.90 27.46 13.16
N SER A 184 -32.85 27.60 11.84
CA SER A 184 -33.79 28.41 11.06
C SER A 184 -35.05 27.67 10.61
N ALA A 185 -35.12 26.34 10.77
CA ALA A 185 -36.21 25.52 10.26
C ALA A 185 -37.46 25.56 11.16
N ASP A 186 -38.62 25.27 10.56
CA ASP A 186 -39.87 25.08 11.28
C ASP A 186 -39.85 23.77 12.10
N LYS A 187 -40.68 23.68 13.14
CA LYS A 187 -40.71 22.51 14.06
C LYS A 187 -40.80 21.15 13.34
N GLY A 188 -41.63 21.03 12.30
CA GLY A 188 -41.76 19.78 11.54
C GLY A 188 -40.50 19.42 10.73
N GLN A 189 -39.78 20.42 10.21
CA GLN A 189 -38.50 20.22 9.54
C GLN A 189 -37.36 19.95 10.53
N GLN A 190 -37.41 20.57 11.71
CA GLN A 190 -36.48 20.29 12.81
C GLN A 190 -36.53 18.82 13.24
N GLU A 191 -37.73 18.26 13.44
CA GLU A 191 -37.90 16.84 13.79
C GLU A 191 -37.37 15.90 12.69
N LYS A 192 -37.59 16.25 11.42
CA LYS A 192 -37.06 15.49 10.28
C LYS A 192 -35.53 15.51 10.25
N ILE A 193 -34.93 16.69 10.39
CA ILE A 193 -33.47 16.88 10.41
C ILE A 193 -32.86 16.15 11.63
N MET A 194 -33.49 16.24 12.80
CA MET A 194 -33.04 15.49 13.98
C MET A 194 -33.06 13.98 13.75
N SER A 195 -34.10 13.46 13.10
CA SER A 195 -34.21 12.03 12.78
C SER A 195 -33.18 11.59 11.75
N GLU A 196 -32.92 12.42 10.74
CA GLU A 196 -31.93 12.15 9.69
C GLU A 196 -30.50 12.11 10.22
N PHE A 197 -30.15 13.01 11.15
CA PHE A 197 -28.79 13.10 11.71
C PHE A 197 -28.64 12.43 13.08
N GLY A 198 -29.70 11.81 13.61
CA GLY A 198 -29.69 11.09 14.89
C GLY A 198 -29.49 12.00 16.11
N TRP A 199 -29.90 13.26 16.03
CA TRP A 199 -29.75 14.23 17.11
C TRP A 199 -30.84 14.06 18.16
N ALA A 200 -30.46 14.04 19.44
CA ALA A 200 -31.42 13.98 20.53
C ALA A 200 -31.90 15.39 20.91
N TRP A 201 -33.18 15.54 21.23
CA TRP A 201 -33.77 16.83 21.64
C TRP A 201 -32.95 17.55 22.72
N ARG A 202 -32.48 16.79 23.72
CA ARG A 202 -31.66 17.31 24.84
C ARG A 202 -30.32 17.89 24.40
N GLN A 203 -29.76 17.44 23.28
CA GLN A 203 -28.48 17.94 22.76
C GLN A 203 -28.64 19.27 22.04
N VAL A 204 -29.81 19.46 21.41
CA VAL A 204 -30.05 20.57 20.50
C VAL A 204 -30.68 21.78 21.21
N GLN A 205 -31.47 21.52 22.24
CA GLN A 205 -32.18 22.53 23.02
C GLN A 205 -31.28 23.69 23.53
N PRO A 206 -30.07 23.47 24.09
CA PRO A 206 -29.27 24.58 24.63
C PRO A 206 -28.89 25.63 23.57
N LEU A 207 -28.50 25.19 22.37
CA LEU A 207 -28.17 26.10 21.29
C LEU A 207 -29.40 26.74 20.67
N LEU A 208 -30.52 26.01 20.60
CA LEU A 208 -31.79 26.53 20.13
C LEU A 208 -32.30 27.66 21.03
N ASP A 209 -32.21 27.48 22.35
CA ASP A 209 -32.57 28.50 23.34
C ASP A 209 -31.66 29.74 23.22
N THR A 210 -30.36 29.51 23.02
CA THR A 210 -29.39 30.59 22.77
C THR A 210 -29.68 31.33 21.46
N TYR A 211 -30.03 30.62 20.40
CA TYR A 211 -30.42 31.18 19.11
C TYR A 211 -31.69 32.05 19.19
N ASN A 212 -32.67 31.64 19.99
CA ASN A 212 -33.87 32.42 20.22
C ASN A 212 -33.61 33.67 21.08
N SER A 213 -32.61 33.62 21.96
CA SER A 213 -32.29 34.70 22.89
C SER A 213 -31.31 35.74 22.32
N ASN A 214 -30.37 35.33 21.46
CA ASN A 214 -29.31 36.19 20.93
C ASN A 214 -29.57 36.58 19.46
N ALA A 215 -29.92 37.85 19.23
CA ALA A 215 -30.18 38.40 17.91
C ALA A 215 -28.94 38.47 17.01
N GLU A 216 -27.74 38.64 17.57
CA GLU A 216 -26.50 38.69 16.80
C GLU A 216 -26.18 37.32 16.19
N PHE A 217 -26.24 36.27 17.01
CA PHE A 217 -26.06 34.89 16.56
C PHE A 217 -27.12 34.49 15.53
N LYS A 218 -28.37 34.93 15.72
CA LYS A 218 -29.44 34.71 14.75
C LYS A 218 -29.16 35.32 13.38
N ASN A 219 -28.64 36.56 13.35
CA ASN A 219 -28.25 37.23 12.12
C ASN A 219 -27.07 36.53 11.42
N GLU A 220 -26.10 36.03 12.19
CA GLU A 220 -24.97 35.27 11.68
C GLU A 220 -25.43 33.97 10.98
N VAL A 221 -26.30 33.20 11.63
CA VAL A 221 -26.90 31.99 11.06
C VAL A 221 -27.63 32.28 9.75
N HIS A 222 -28.41 33.37 9.69
CA HIS A 222 -29.09 33.78 8.46
C HIS A 222 -28.12 34.21 7.35
N LYS A 223 -27.01 34.86 7.71
CA LYS A 223 -25.97 35.24 6.75
C LYS A 223 -25.32 34.01 6.12
N ILE A 224 -24.96 33.02 6.93
CA ILE A 224 -24.38 31.74 6.47
C ILE A 224 -25.32 31.02 5.50
N LEU A 225 -26.62 31.00 5.79
CA LEU A 225 -27.61 30.39 4.89
C LEU A 225 -27.72 31.14 3.56
N LYS A 226 -27.78 32.48 3.58
CA LYS A 226 -27.82 33.30 2.37
C LYS A 226 -26.58 33.13 1.50
N ASP A 227 -25.40 33.06 2.11
CA ASP A 227 -24.13 32.89 1.39
C ASP A 227 -24.07 31.53 0.66
N VAL A 228 -24.68 30.48 1.23
CA VAL A 228 -24.79 29.16 0.58
C VAL A 228 -25.82 29.18 -0.55
N GLU A 229 -26.98 29.80 -0.35
CA GLU A 229 -28.01 29.93 -1.39
C GLU A 229 -27.52 30.74 -2.60
N ALA A 230 -26.76 31.81 -2.37
CA ALA A 230 -26.16 32.61 -3.44
C ALA A 230 -25.08 31.85 -4.25
N ARG A 231 -24.47 30.82 -3.64
CA ARG A 231 -23.38 30.03 -4.25
C ARG A 231 -23.89 28.80 -5.00
N ASP A 232 -25.15 28.40 -4.84
CA ASP A 232 -25.75 27.31 -5.62
C ASP A 232 -25.99 27.76 -7.07
N PRO A 233 -25.19 27.30 -8.05
CA PRO A 233 -25.34 27.73 -9.44
C PRO A 233 -26.65 27.24 -10.08
N ARG A 234 -27.35 26.28 -9.45
CA ARG A 234 -28.61 25.71 -9.96
C ARG A 234 -29.84 26.55 -9.63
N ARG A 235 -29.68 27.58 -8.79
CA ARG A 235 -30.75 28.49 -8.37
C ARG A 235 -30.61 29.91 -8.92
N ARG A 236 -29.61 30.17 -9.77
CA ARG A 236 -29.52 31.46 -10.46
C ARG A 236 -30.73 31.61 -11.40
N PRO A 237 -31.53 32.68 -11.30
CA PRO A 237 -32.50 32.97 -12.34
C PRO A 237 -31.73 33.16 -13.64
N ASN A 238 -32.05 32.35 -14.66
CA ASN A 238 -31.48 32.48 -16.00
C ASN A 238 -31.73 33.91 -16.48
N SER A 239 -30.69 34.75 -16.50
CA SER A 239 -30.70 36.08 -17.10
C SER A 239 -30.60 35.96 -18.62
N MET A 240 -31.51 35.20 -19.23
CA MET A 240 -31.68 35.09 -20.68
C MET A 240 -33.17 35.22 -20.99
N GLN A 241 -33.65 36.45 -20.97
CA GLN A 241 -34.82 36.90 -21.72
C GLN A 241 -34.80 38.44 -21.75
N LEU A 242 -33.93 38.98 -22.61
CA LEU A 242 -34.06 40.31 -23.20
C LEU A 242 -33.29 40.25 -24.52
N GLY A 243 -34.04 39.96 -25.58
CA GLY A 243 -33.65 39.99 -26.98
C GLY A 243 -34.92 40.11 -27.79
#